data_AF-A0A643C0R8-F1
#
_entry.id   AF-A0A643C0R8-F1
#
_cell.length_a   1.000
_cell.length_b   1.000
_cell.length_c   1.000
_cell.angle_alpha   90.00
_cell.angle_beta   90.00
_cell.angle_gamma   90.00
#
_symmetry.space_group_name_H-M   'P 1'
#
loop_
_entity.id
_entity.type
_entity.pdbx_description
1 polymer ?
#
loop_
_entity_poly.entity_id
_entity_poly.type
_entity_poly.pdbx_seq_one_letter_code
_entity_poly.pdbx_strand_id
1 'polypeptide(L)'
;MVEGGLQGFSDRPKSLKIVLNPQSHKKEATQVYYEKVEPLLKIAGIKTDVTVTEYEGHAVSLLKECELQGFDGAILLLLALILVKKLEACLLKLNGADFDITSTFSGSTNVLAHSLHGISHVVTATLHIIMGHIQPVDVCTFSTTGKFLRFGFSAMFGFGGRALALAEKHRWMSANQRMDFAVIKALAKLRPEECEISFLPFNDPQDLEERRAQGSPKSDCNDQWQMIQGQFLNVSIMAIPCLCSVAPRGLAPNTRLNNGSMALIIARNTSRPEFIKHLKRYASVKNQFNFPFVETYTVEEVKVHPRSNSSGHNPEEEDGPHETATGSSFPWNVDGDLMEVASEVHVR
;
A
#
# COMPACT_ATOMS: atom_id res chain seq x y z
N MET A 1 14.40 -15.47 33.89
CA MET A 1 13.02 -15.94 33.64
C MET A 1 12.59 -15.75 32.20
N VAL A 2 12.83 -14.61 31.55
CA VAL A 2 12.41 -14.38 30.14
C VAL A 2 13.18 -15.27 29.13
N GLU A 3 14.50 -15.42 29.28
CA GLU A 3 15.29 -16.28 28.37
C GLU A 3 14.84 -17.74 28.33
N GLY A 4 14.37 -18.29 29.46
CA GLY A 4 13.84 -19.66 29.52
C GLY A 4 12.53 -19.84 28.75
N GLY A 5 11.69 -18.80 28.69
CA GLY A 5 10.44 -18.82 27.92
C GLY A 5 10.65 -18.64 26.41
N LEU A 6 11.82 -18.13 25.99
CA LEU A 6 12.14 -17.92 24.58
C LEU A 6 12.88 -19.10 23.93
N GLN A 7 13.24 -20.14 24.70
CA GLN A 7 13.95 -21.32 24.18
C GLN A 7 13.13 -22.13 23.15
N GLY A 8 11.80 -21.98 23.13
CA GLY A 8 10.91 -22.63 22.17
C GLY A 8 10.84 -21.97 20.79
N PHE A 9 11.44 -20.79 20.59
CA PHE A 9 11.43 -20.05 19.33
C PHE A 9 12.79 -20.15 18.63
N SER A 10 12.97 -21.16 17.78
CA SER A 10 14.22 -21.45 17.06
C SER A 10 14.61 -20.36 16.08
N ASP A 11 13.62 -19.76 15.41
CA ASP A 11 13.81 -18.85 14.27
C ASP A 11 13.95 -17.39 14.71
N ARG A 12 14.16 -17.19 16.01
CA ARG A 12 14.30 -15.87 16.61
C ARG A 12 15.61 -15.19 16.18
N PRO A 13 15.57 -13.91 15.77
CA PRO A 13 16.79 -13.17 15.43
C PRO A 13 17.70 -12.99 16.66
N LYS A 14 19.02 -12.98 16.45
CA LYS A 14 20.03 -12.64 17.48
C LYS A 14 20.62 -11.25 17.28
N SER A 15 20.61 -10.74 16.04
CA SER A 15 21.01 -9.37 15.72
C SER A 15 20.03 -8.71 14.74
N LEU A 16 19.79 -7.41 14.94
CA LEU A 16 18.93 -6.58 14.09
C LEU A 16 19.63 -5.26 13.73
N LYS A 17 19.55 -4.87 12.46
CA LYS A 17 19.82 -3.50 12.01
C LYS A 17 18.53 -2.67 12.14
N ILE A 18 18.60 -1.57 12.86
CA ILE A 18 17.48 -0.66 13.15
C ILE A 18 17.74 0.66 12.41
N VAL A 19 16.76 1.14 11.65
CA VAL A 19 16.84 2.46 11.02
C VAL A 19 15.69 3.34 11.48
N LEU A 20 16.03 4.48 12.10
CA LEU A 20 15.08 5.41 12.71
C LEU A 20 14.97 6.68 11.88
N ASN A 21 13.75 7.11 11.54
CA ASN A 21 13.54 8.44 10.99
C ASN A 21 12.98 9.39 12.04
N PRO A 22 13.74 10.43 12.44
CA PRO A 22 13.31 11.36 13.48
C PRO A 22 12.10 12.20 13.06
N GLN A 23 11.78 12.29 11.76
CA GLN A 23 10.61 13.04 11.29
C GLN A 23 9.31 12.24 11.31
N SER A 24 9.35 10.95 11.64
CA SER A 24 8.17 10.08 11.62
C SER A 24 7.34 10.16 12.90
N HIS A 25 6.06 9.79 12.80
CA HIS A 25 5.09 9.79 13.90
C HIS A 25 5.08 11.09 14.71
N LYS A 26 4.84 12.24 14.06
CA LYS A 26 4.86 13.55 14.74
C LYS A 26 6.18 13.85 15.47
N LYS A 27 7.29 13.29 14.96
CA LYS A 27 8.66 13.40 15.51
C LYS A 27 8.92 12.60 16.79
N GLU A 28 8.06 11.61 17.10
CA GLU A 28 8.20 10.78 18.30
C GLU A 28 8.86 9.42 18.01
N ALA A 29 9.12 9.07 16.73
CA ALA A 29 9.59 7.74 16.35
C ALA A 29 10.87 7.29 17.09
N THR A 30 11.83 8.19 17.26
CA THR A 30 13.07 7.92 18.02
C THR A 30 12.79 7.66 19.50
N GLN A 31 11.92 8.47 20.12
CA GLN A 31 11.53 8.30 21.52
C GLN A 31 10.80 6.96 21.72
N VAL A 32 9.85 6.65 20.84
CA VAL A 32 9.11 5.38 20.87
C VAL A 32 10.05 4.18 20.80
N TYR A 33 11.11 4.23 19.98
CA TYR A 33 12.11 3.17 19.91
C TYR A 33 12.78 2.96 21.27
N TYR A 34 13.40 4.00 21.82
CA TYR A 34 14.21 3.89 23.04
C TYR A 34 13.35 3.58 24.28
N GLU A 35 12.12 4.08 24.35
CA GLU A 35 11.24 3.85 25.50
C GLU A 35 10.51 2.51 25.45
N LYS A 36 10.10 2.04 24.25
CA LYS A 36 9.18 0.90 24.12
C LYS A 36 9.78 -0.32 23.43
N VAL A 37 10.69 -0.13 22.46
CA VAL A 37 11.19 -1.21 21.61
C VAL A 37 12.53 -1.73 22.11
N GLU A 38 13.51 -0.85 22.29
CA GLU A 38 14.87 -1.21 22.70
C GLU A 38 14.91 -2.02 24.01
N PRO A 39 14.14 -1.69 25.06
CA PRO A 39 14.15 -2.46 26.30
C PRO A 39 13.70 -3.92 26.10
N LEU A 40 12.70 -4.14 25.24
CA LEU A 40 12.19 -5.49 24.95
C LEU A 40 13.22 -6.32 24.18
N LEU A 41 13.87 -5.71 23.18
CA LEU A 41 14.93 -6.38 22.40
C LEU A 41 16.12 -6.74 23.30
N LYS A 42 16.53 -5.83 24.20
CA LYS A 42 17.60 -6.07 25.19
C LYS A 42 17.25 -7.21 26.15
N ILE A 43 16.05 -7.22 26.72
CA ILE A 43 15.58 -8.28 27.63
C ILE A 43 15.54 -9.63 26.91
N ALA A 44 15.19 -9.63 25.64
CA ALA A 44 15.22 -10.85 24.85
C ALA A 44 16.67 -11.28 24.56
N GLY A 45 17.66 -10.40 24.56
CA GLY A 45 19.04 -10.70 24.16
C GLY A 45 19.29 -10.58 22.66
N ILE A 46 18.50 -9.73 21.96
CA ILE A 46 18.78 -9.32 20.58
C ILE A 46 19.74 -8.13 20.59
N LYS A 47 20.83 -8.24 19.83
CA LYS A 47 21.76 -7.12 19.58
C LYS A 47 21.17 -6.18 18.53
N THR A 48 21.24 -4.88 18.77
CA THR A 48 20.72 -3.87 17.83
C THR A 48 21.82 -2.93 17.35
N ASP A 49 21.96 -2.77 16.05
CA ASP A 49 22.75 -1.70 15.42
C ASP A 49 21.79 -0.62 14.93
N VAL A 50 21.85 0.58 15.51
CA VAL A 50 20.88 1.65 15.27
C VAL A 50 21.48 2.74 14.40
N THR A 51 20.79 3.12 13.33
CA THR A 51 21.15 4.26 12.48
C THR A 51 19.98 5.23 12.36
N VAL A 52 20.21 6.51 12.63
CA VAL A 52 19.20 7.55 12.49
C VAL A 52 19.34 8.21 11.12
N THR A 53 18.26 8.31 10.35
CA THR A 53 18.28 8.92 9.02
C THR A 53 18.29 10.44 9.13
N GLU A 54 19.09 11.07 8.29
CA GLU A 54 19.33 12.52 8.31
C GLU A 54 18.61 13.28 7.18
N TYR A 55 18.39 12.63 6.03
CA TYR A 55 17.80 13.25 4.84
C TYR A 55 16.90 12.28 4.07
N GLU A 56 16.08 12.81 3.16
CA GLU A 56 15.23 11.99 2.27
C GLU A 56 16.09 11.09 1.39
N GLY A 57 15.84 9.79 1.42
CA GLY A 57 16.64 8.80 0.69
C GLY A 57 17.87 8.26 1.44
N HIS A 58 18.23 8.80 2.62
CA HIS A 58 19.41 8.32 3.37
C HIS A 58 19.32 6.80 3.66
N ALA A 59 18.18 6.29 4.11
CA ALA A 59 18.09 4.84 4.35
C ALA A 59 18.23 4.00 3.07
N VAL A 60 17.89 4.53 1.89
CA VAL A 60 18.16 3.82 0.62
C VAL A 60 19.67 3.72 0.39
N SER A 61 20.40 4.80 0.62
CA SER A 61 21.87 4.80 0.53
C SER A 61 22.48 3.80 1.51
N LEU A 62 22.02 3.79 2.76
CA LEU A 62 22.45 2.82 3.76
C LEU A 62 22.21 1.37 3.30
N LEU A 63 21.03 1.07 2.77
CA LEU A 63 20.71 -0.28 2.26
C LEU A 63 21.54 -0.67 1.03
N LYS A 64 21.94 0.30 0.20
CA LYS A 64 22.81 0.03 -0.94
C LYS A 64 24.24 -0.28 -0.51
N GLU A 65 24.71 0.31 0.60
CA GLU A 65 26.08 0.20 1.09
C GLU A 65 26.25 -0.87 2.17
N CYS A 66 25.17 -1.28 2.85
CA CYS A 66 25.22 -2.26 3.92
C CYS A 66 25.39 -3.69 3.40
N GLU A 67 26.41 -4.38 3.90
CA GLU A 67 26.51 -5.84 3.82
C GLU A 67 25.53 -6.46 4.83
N LEU A 68 24.36 -6.90 4.36
CA LEU A 68 23.32 -7.49 5.20
C LEU A 68 23.68 -8.88 5.74
N GLN A 69 24.80 -9.47 5.31
CA GLN A 69 25.23 -10.84 5.67
C GLN A 69 25.57 -11.02 7.17
N GLY A 70 25.72 -9.93 7.93
CA GLY A 70 26.03 -9.97 9.38
C GLY A 70 24.82 -9.97 10.32
N PHE A 71 23.59 -9.96 9.80
CA PHE A 71 22.37 -9.85 10.60
C PHE A 71 21.38 -10.99 10.31
N ASP A 72 20.80 -11.59 11.36
CA ASP A 72 19.81 -12.69 11.23
C ASP A 72 18.46 -12.20 10.70
N GLY A 73 18.22 -10.90 10.75
CA GLY A 73 17.08 -10.23 10.14
C GLY A 73 17.48 -8.81 9.82
N ALA A 74 17.27 -8.38 8.58
CA ALA A 74 17.54 -7.01 8.19
C ALA A 74 16.28 -6.17 8.37
N ILE A 75 16.49 -5.06 9.08
CA ILE A 75 15.76 -3.81 8.94
C ILE A 75 14.46 -3.76 9.73
N LEU A 76 14.61 -3.47 11.02
CA LEU A 76 13.56 -2.77 11.74
C LEU A 76 13.51 -1.31 11.25
N LEU A 77 12.79 -1.06 10.16
CA LEU A 77 12.49 0.29 9.72
C LEU A 77 11.31 0.80 10.57
N LEU A 78 11.60 1.56 11.64
CA LEU A 78 10.57 2.30 12.37
C LEU A 78 10.09 3.49 11.53
N LEU A 79 9.36 3.19 10.46
CA LEU A 79 9.10 4.12 9.38
C LEU A 79 7.78 3.81 8.68
N ALA A 80 6.73 4.55 9.03
CA ALA A 80 5.39 4.44 8.46
C ALA A 80 5.22 4.87 6.99
N LEU A 81 6.28 5.18 6.26
CA LEU A 81 6.16 5.72 4.90
C LEU A 81 7.26 5.24 3.95
N ILE A 82 8.10 4.29 4.37
CA ILE A 82 9.28 3.96 3.57
C ILE A 82 9.55 2.47 3.48
N LEU A 83 8.51 1.63 3.43
CA LEU A 83 8.71 0.27 2.92
C LEU A 83 8.71 0.23 1.39
N VAL A 84 8.03 1.17 0.75
CA VAL A 84 7.68 1.01 -0.66
C VAL A 84 8.74 1.60 -1.59
N LYS A 85 9.21 2.84 -1.33
CA LYS A 85 10.40 3.39 -2.01
C LYS A 85 11.69 2.63 -1.68
N LYS A 86 11.72 1.79 -0.63
CA LYS A 86 12.94 1.12 -0.13
C LYS A 86 13.04 -0.37 -0.45
N LEU A 87 11.94 -1.06 -0.78
CA LEU A 87 12.02 -2.36 -1.44
C LEU A 87 12.67 -2.23 -2.84
N GLU A 88 12.57 -1.07 -3.50
CA GLU A 88 13.19 -0.82 -4.82
C GLU A 88 14.69 -1.13 -4.85
N ALA A 89 15.46 -0.67 -3.87
CA ALA A 89 16.91 -0.86 -3.86
C ALA A 89 17.36 -2.25 -3.42
N CYS A 90 16.59 -2.90 -2.54
CA CYS A 90 16.86 -4.27 -2.11
C CYS A 90 16.44 -5.28 -3.19
N LEU A 91 15.20 -5.21 -3.69
CA LEU A 91 14.70 -6.16 -4.70
C LEU A 91 15.49 -6.11 -6.02
N LEU A 92 15.93 -4.92 -6.47
CA LEU A 92 16.74 -4.79 -7.69
C LEU A 92 18.16 -5.37 -7.55
N LYS A 93 18.70 -5.50 -6.34
CA LYS A 93 20.01 -6.13 -6.09
C LYS A 93 19.93 -7.64 -5.85
N LEU A 94 18.76 -8.16 -5.45
CA LEU A 94 18.69 -9.44 -4.75
C LEU A 94 18.44 -10.69 -5.60
N ASN A 95 18.30 -10.61 -6.93
CA ASN A 95 18.25 -11.78 -7.82
C ASN A 95 17.45 -13.00 -7.26
N GLY A 96 16.30 -12.75 -6.63
CA GLY A 96 15.45 -13.81 -6.08
C GLY A 96 15.88 -14.45 -4.75
N ALA A 97 16.67 -13.77 -3.91
CA ALA A 97 16.94 -14.23 -2.55
C ALA A 97 15.75 -13.93 -1.60
N ASP A 98 15.28 -14.97 -0.89
CA ASP A 98 14.31 -14.84 0.20
C ASP A 98 14.90 -14.02 1.35
N PHE A 99 14.15 -13.02 1.83
CA PHE A 99 14.60 -12.17 2.92
C PHE A 99 13.48 -11.91 3.94
N ASP A 100 13.78 -12.10 5.22
CA ASP A 100 12.86 -11.88 6.33
C ASP A 100 12.81 -10.40 6.72
N ILE A 101 11.83 -9.67 6.17
CA ILE A 101 11.58 -8.26 6.53
C ILE A 101 10.64 -8.22 7.73
N THR A 102 11.15 -7.83 8.90
CA THR A 102 10.31 -7.64 10.09
C THR A 102 10.05 -6.16 10.36
N SER A 103 8.78 -5.74 10.36
CA SER A 103 8.40 -4.33 10.38
C SER A 103 7.64 -3.93 11.65
N THR A 104 8.13 -2.89 12.35
CA THR A 104 7.39 -2.16 13.39
C THR A 104 7.07 -0.76 12.90
N PHE A 105 5.80 -0.44 12.83
CA PHE A 105 5.36 0.79 12.17
C PHE A 105 4.95 1.83 13.20
N SER A 106 5.43 3.06 13.02
CA SER A 106 5.05 4.23 13.83
C SER A 106 4.73 5.40 12.90
N GLY A 107 3.44 5.60 12.60
CA GLY A 107 2.90 6.71 11.80
C GLY A 107 1.46 6.50 11.35
N SER A 108 0.85 7.54 10.76
CA SER A 108 -0.60 7.70 10.60
C SER A 108 -1.28 6.75 9.60
N THR A 109 -0.49 6.10 8.74
CA THR A 109 -1.01 5.19 7.70
C THR A 109 -0.34 3.83 7.87
N ASN A 110 -0.58 3.22 9.04
CA ASN A 110 0.00 1.94 9.44
C ASN A 110 -0.69 0.73 8.77
N VAL A 111 -0.83 0.81 7.45
CA VAL A 111 -1.65 -0.10 6.67
C VAL A 111 -1.08 -1.51 6.68
N LEU A 112 0.24 -1.64 6.63
CA LEU A 112 0.94 -2.92 6.68
C LEU A 112 0.90 -3.57 8.07
N ALA A 113 1.29 -2.91 9.18
CA ALA A 113 1.23 -3.58 10.49
C ALA A 113 -0.18 -4.03 10.85
N HIS A 114 -1.16 -3.18 10.52
CA HIS A 114 -2.55 -3.50 10.83
C HIS A 114 -3.04 -4.65 9.96
N SER A 115 -2.61 -4.74 8.69
CA SER A 115 -2.96 -5.86 7.82
C SER A 115 -2.24 -7.16 8.20
N LEU A 116 -1.03 -7.10 8.75
CA LEU A 116 -0.24 -8.30 9.12
C LEU A 116 -0.57 -8.82 10.52
N HIS A 117 -0.70 -7.93 11.49
CA HIS A 117 -0.85 -8.30 12.90
C HIS A 117 -2.27 -8.08 13.44
N GLY A 118 -3.18 -7.50 12.65
CA GLY A 118 -4.52 -7.12 13.10
C GLY A 118 -4.55 -6.00 14.14
N ILE A 119 -3.39 -5.46 14.54
CA ILE A 119 -3.27 -4.41 15.55
C ILE A 119 -2.12 -3.46 15.23
N SER A 120 -2.38 -2.16 15.36
CA SER A 120 -1.38 -1.10 15.26
C SER A 120 -0.77 -0.78 16.63
N HIS A 121 -0.10 -1.77 17.25
CA HIS A 121 0.53 -1.60 18.58
C HIS A 121 2.02 -1.97 18.53
N VAL A 122 2.87 -1.00 18.86
CA VAL A 122 4.33 -1.12 18.70
C VAL A 122 4.92 -2.27 19.52
N VAL A 123 4.49 -2.45 20.77
CA VAL A 123 4.97 -3.53 21.64
C VAL A 123 4.56 -4.89 21.09
N THR A 124 3.33 -5.02 20.60
CA THR A 124 2.86 -6.28 20.01
C THR A 124 3.68 -6.64 18.78
N ALA A 125 3.90 -5.66 17.89
CA ALA A 125 4.77 -5.85 16.73
C ALA A 125 6.19 -6.27 17.17
N THR A 126 6.79 -5.61 18.18
CA THR A 126 8.10 -5.98 18.74
C THR A 126 8.12 -7.42 19.27
N LEU A 127 7.04 -7.90 19.90
CA LEU A 127 6.96 -9.28 20.38
C LEU A 127 6.93 -10.30 19.23
N HIS A 128 6.23 -10.02 18.12
CA HIS A 128 6.29 -10.88 16.93
C HIS A 128 7.72 -11.03 16.40
N ILE A 129 8.52 -9.95 16.44
CA ILE A 129 9.95 -9.98 16.07
C ILE A 129 10.75 -10.84 17.03
N ILE A 130 10.55 -10.63 18.33
CA ILE A 130 11.24 -11.39 19.36
C ILE A 130 10.92 -12.89 19.23
N MET A 131 9.71 -13.25 18.81
CA MET A 131 9.32 -14.64 18.60
C MET A 131 9.81 -15.22 17.26
N GLY A 132 10.39 -14.42 16.37
CA GLY A 132 10.82 -14.87 15.04
C GLY A 132 9.65 -15.15 14.09
N HIS A 133 8.50 -14.52 14.30
CA HIS A 133 7.35 -14.70 13.41
C HIS A 133 7.62 -14.03 12.05
N ILE A 134 7.62 -14.84 11.00
CA ILE A 134 7.76 -14.41 9.61
C ILE A 134 6.42 -14.63 8.91
N GLN A 135 5.97 -13.62 8.19
CA GLN A 135 4.77 -13.68 7.37
C GLN A 135 5.14 -13.27 5.95
N PRO A 136 5.08 -14.18 4.95
CA PRO A 136 5.25 -13.79 3.56
C PRO A 136 4.14 -12.84 3.12
N VAL A 137 4.50 -11.85 2.29
CA VAL A 137 3.60 -10.82 1.77
C VAL A 137 3.94 -10.53 0.31
N ASP A 138 2.92 -10.53 -0.55
CA ASP A 138 3.00 -10.16 -1.95
C ASP A 138 3.24 -8.66 -2.10
N VAL A 139 4.00 -8.30 -3.12
CA VAL A 139 4.27 -6.91 -3.50
C VAL A 139 4.02 -6.74 -4.98
N CYS A 140 3.36 -5.64 -5.35
CA CYS A 140 3.14 -5.29 -6.74
C CYS A 140 4.34 -4.50 -7.30
N THR A 141 4.68 -4.80 -8.55
CA THR A 141 5.45 -3.97 -9.45
C THR A 141 4.55 -3.02 -10.21
N PHE A 142 4.90 -1.74 -10.21
CA PHE A 142 4.28 -0.70 -11.03
C PHE A 142 5.24 -0.35 -12.16
N SER A 143 4.73 -0.34 -13.39
CA SER A 143 5.52 -0.02 -14.58
C SER A 143 4.69 0.72 -15.63
N THR A 144 5.36 1.42 -16.54
CA THR A 144 4.75 2.06 -17.72
C THR A 144 5.55 1.70 -18.96
N THR A 145 4.91 1.29 -20.07
CA THR A 145 5.56 1.13 -21.39
C THR A 145 6.98 0.51 -21.30
N GLY A 146 7.12 -0.59 -20.56
CA GLY A 146 8.39 -1.31 -20.37
C GLY A 146 9.40 -0.69 -19.37
N LYS A 147 9.04 0.41 -18.70
CA LYS A 147 9.84 1.09 -17.68
C LYS A 147 9.28 0.82 -16.29
N PHE A 148 10.10 0.24 -15.42
CA PHE A 148 9.80 0.12 -14.00
C PHE A 148 9.61 1.50 -13.35
N LEU A 149 8.56 1.64 -12.55
CA LEU A 149 8.25 2.86 -11.78
C LEU A 149 8.61 2.68 -10.31
N ARG A 150 7.99 1.70 -9.64
CA ARG A 150 8.15 1.43 -8.21
C ARG A 150 7.58 0.09 -7.82
N PHE A 151 7.88 -0.37 -6.61
CA PHE A 151 7.09 -1.39 -5.94
C PHE A 151 5.94 -0.74 -5.15
N GLY A 152 4.99 -1.54 -4.67
CA GLY A 152 3.95 -1.12 -3.73
C GLY A 152 2.96 -2.23 -3.37
N PHE A 153 2.19 -2.02 -2.31
CA PHE A 153 1.18 -2.98 -1.84
C PHE A 153 -0.25 -2.55 -2.20
N SER A 154 -0.44 -1.24 -2.40
CA SER A 154 -1.73 -0.64 -2.66
C SER A 154 -1.61 0.53 -3.62
N ALA A 155 -2.59 0.66 -4.50
CA ALA A 155 -2.71 1.79 -5.40
C ALA A 155 -4.16 2.24 -5.56
N MET A 156 -4.37 3.54 -5.67
CA MET A 156 -5.65 4.14 -6.02
C MET A 156 -5.48 5.16 -7.14
N PHE A 157 -6.26 4.98 -8.20
CA PHE A 157 -6.42 5.90 -9.32
C PHE A 157 -7.80 6.54 -9.30
N GLY A 158 -7.92 7.80 -9.72
CA GLY A 158 -9.15 8.58 -9.64
C GLY A 158 -9.28 9.33 -8.30
N PHE A 159 -10.39 9.17 -7.58
CA PHE A 159 -10.69 9.91 -6.36
C PHE A 159 -9.59 9.80 -5.30
N GLY A 160 -9.08 8.59 -5.01
CA GLY A 160 -8.01 8.39 -4.02
C GLY A 160 -6.70 9.07 -4.39
N GLY A 161 -6.33 9.04 -5.68
CA GLY A 161 -5.16 9.73 -6.21
C GLY A 161 -5.29 11.26 -6.16
N ARG A 162 -6.44 11.80 -6.60
CA ARG A 162 -6.70 13.25 -6.57
C ARG A 162 -6.80 13.81 -5.14
N ALA A 163 -7.42 13.06 -4.22
CA ALA A 163 -7.46 13.45 -2.82
C ALA A 163 -6.05 13.52 -2.24
N LEU A 164 -5.18 12.54 -2.53
CA LEU A 164 -3.80 12.61 -2.09
C LEU A 164 -3.05 13.80 -2.73
N ALA A 165 -3.21 14.03 -4.04
CA ALA A 165 -2.59 15.17 -4.72
C ALA A 165 -2.98 16.51 -4.08
N LEU A 166 -4.26 16.68 -3.71
CA LEU A 166 -4.74 17.85 -2.98
C LEU A 166 -4.10 17.96 -1.59
N ALA A 167 -4.03 16.85 -0.85
CA ALA A 167 -3.39 16.83 0.47
C ALA A 167 -1.92 17.25 0.38
N GLU A 168 -1.18 16.74 -0.62
CA GLU A 168 0.23 17.05 -0.82
C GLU A 168 0.47 18.51 -1.21
N LYS A 169 -0.44 19.16 -1.94
CA LYS A 169 -0.38 20.61 -2.18
C LYS A 169 -0.61 21.46 -0.93
N HIS A 170 -1.17 20.90 0.15
CA HIS A 170 -1.53 21.62 1.37
C HIS A 170 -0.73 21.13 2.59
N ARG A 171 0.58 20.88 2.44
CA ARG A 171 1.47 20.44 3.54
C ARG A 171 1.59 21.43 4.71
N TRP A 172 1.10 22.66 4.58
CA TRP A 172 1.05 23.64 5.66
C TRP A 172 0.03 23.27 6.76
N MET A 173 -0.96 22.43 6.45
CA MET A 173 -1.92 21.90 7.43
C MET A 173 -1.34 20.69 8.17
N SER A 174 -1.83 20.45 9.39
CA SER A 174 -1.53 19.20 10.11
C SER A 174 -2.05 17.98 9.33
N ALA A 175 -1.41 16.82 9.49
CA ALA A 175 -1.70 15.62 8.69
C ALA A 175 -3.20 15.23 8.67
N ASN A 176 -3.88 15.27 9.82
CA ASN A 176 -5.30 14.93 9.92
C ASN A 176 -6.19 15.95 9.19
N GLN A 177 -6.00 17.24 9.50
CA GLN A 177 -6.76 18.32 8.87
C GLN A 177 -6.56 18.36 7.36
N ARG A 178 -5.32 18.09 6.91
CA ARG A 178 -4.93 18.04 5.51
C ARG A 178 -5.66 16.95 4.75
N MET A 179 -5.76 15.75 5.32
CA MET A 179 -6.50 14.64 4.70
C MET A 179 -8.00 14.91 4.67
N ASP A 180 -8.58 15.41 5.77
CA ASP A 180 -10.00 15.76 5.83
C ASP A 180 -10.36 16.84 4.79
N PHE A 181 -9.57 17.91 4.74
CA PHE A 181 -9.72 18.98 3.76
C PHE A 181 -9.65 18.43 2.33
N ALA A 182 -8.66 17.60 2.03
CA ALA A 182 -8.45 17.07 0.70
C ALA A 182 -9.59 16.15 0.25
N VAL A 183 -10.10 15.29 1.13
CA VAL A 183 -11.26 14.43 0.86
C VAL A 183 -12.52 15.26 0.63
N ILE A 184 -12.79 16.27 1.46
CA ILE A 184 -13.96 17.16 1.32
C ILE A 184 -13.87 17.93 -0.01
N LYS A 185 -12.70 18.49 -0.34
CA LYS A 185 -12.50 19.26 -1.57
C LYS A 185 -12.60 18.35 -2.81
N ALA A 186 -12.07 17.14 -2.76
CA ALA A 186 -12.20 16.14 -3.81
C ALA A 186 -13.66 15.68 -4.01
N LEU A 187 -14.45 15.58 -2.93
CA LEU A 187 -15.89 15.27 -3.01
C LEU A 187 -16.71 16.42 -3.57
N ALA A 188 -16.39 17.66 -3.19
CA ALA A 188 -17.03 18.85 -3.74
C ALA A 188 -16.82 18.95 -5.26
N LYS A 189 -15.62 18.60 -5.73
CA LYS A 189 -15.25 18.52 -7.16
C LYS A 189 -15.20 17.07 -7.68
N LEU A 190 -16.17 16.24 -7.27
CA LEU A 190 -16.23 14.83 -7.69
C LEU A 190 -16.36 14.75 -9.22
N ARG A 191 -15.40 14.09 -9.85
CA ARG A 191 -15.38 13.82 -11.29
C ARG A 191 -14.91 12.39 -11.57
N PRO A 192 -15.48 11.68 -12.55
CA PRO A 192 -14.92 10.42 -13.02
C PRO A 192 -13.71 10.69 -13.92
N GLU A 193 -12.84 9.69 -14.04
CA GLU A 193 -11.82 9.62 -15.09
C GLU A 193 -12.28 8.61 -16.14
N GLU A 194 -12.11 8.94 -17.42
CA GLU A 194 -12.33 8.01 -18.52
C GLU A 194 -11.10 7.12 -18.66
N CYS A 195 -11.25 5.81 -18.49
CA CYS A 195 -10.13 4.88 -18.68
C CYS A 195 -10.56 3.54 -19.27
N GLU A 196 -9.55 2.85 -19.78
CA GLU A 196 -9.63 1.43 -20.12
C GLU A 196 -8.84 0.66 -19.06
N ILE A 197 -9.48 -0.36 -18.48
CA ILE A 197 -8.90 -1.23 -17.46
C ILE A 197 -8.87 -2.63 -18.04
N SER A 198 -7.67 -3.14 -18.29
CA SER A 198 -7.47 -4.53 -18.67
C SER A 198 -6.91 -5.30 -17.48
N PHE A 199 -7.37 -6.51 -17.20
CA PHE A 199 -6.86 -7.31 -16.08
C PHE A 199 -6.87 -8.81 -16.38
N LEU A 200 -5.98 -9.53 -15.71
CA LEU A 200 -5.90 -10.98 -15.74
C LEU A 200 -6.57 -11.53 -14.46
N PRO A 201 -7.72 -12.22 -14.55
CA PRO A 201 -8.37 -12.80 -13.38
C PRO A 201 -7.48 -13.86 -12.72
N PHE A 202 -7.41 -13.84 -11.38
CA PHE A 202 -6.77 -14.91 -10.63
C PHE A 202 -7.76 -16.06 -10.45
N ASN A 203 -7.36 -17.24 -10.90
CA ASN A 203 -8.12 -18.46 -10.69
C ASN A 203 -7.48 -19.26 -9.56
N ASP A 204 -8.05 -19.20 -8.35
CA ASP A 204 -7.54 -19.99 -7.21
C ASP A 204 -7.62 -21.50 -7.56
N PRO A 205 -6.51 -22.24 -7.50
CA PRO A 205 -6.52 -23.68 -7.71
C PRO A 205 -7.55 -24.43 -6.85
N GLN A 206 -7.81 -23.95 -5.62
CA GLN A 206 -8.81 -24.55 -4.73
C GLN A 206 -10.24 -24.28 -5.22
N ASP A 207 -10.54 -23.07 -5.70
CA ASP A 207 -11.84 -22.74 -6.30
C ASP A 207 -12.08 -23.51 -7.61
N LEU A 208 -11.02 -23.81 -8.37
CA LEU A 208 -11.09 -24.66 -9.57
C LEU A 208 -11.44 -26.10 -9.22
N GLU A 209 -10.92 -26.65 -8.13
CA GLU A 209 -11.25 -28.00 -7.65
C GLU A 209 -12.69 -28.09 -7.13
N GLU A 210 -13.16 -27.09 -6.37
CA GLU A 210 -14.55 -27.03 -5.90
C GLU A 210 -15.55 -26.88 -7.07
N ARG A 211 -15.23 -26.06 -8.09
CA ARG A 211 -16.06 -25.90 -9.30
C ARG A 211 -16.08 -27.16 -10.18
N ARG A 212 -14.99 -27.94 -10.19
CA ARG A 212 -14.96 -29.27 -10.82
C ARG A 212 -15.82 -30.27 -10.06
N ALA A 213 -15.78 -30.25 -8.73
CA ALA A 213 -16.61 -31.11 -7.88
C ALA A 213 -18.11 -30.81 -8.02
N GLN A 214 -18.48 -29.56 -8.31
CA GLN A 214 -19.88 -29.12 -8.50
C GLN A 214 -20.41 -29.31 -9.94
N GLY A 215 -19.65 -29.92 -10.85
CA GLY A 215 -20.14 -30.28 -12.19
C GLY A 215 -20.44 -29.10 -13.11
N SER A 216 -19.91 -27.91 -12.82
CA SER A 216 -20.06 -26.76 -13.72
C SER A 216 -19.37 -27.05 -15.07
N PRO A 217 -19.98 -26.70 -16.21
CA PRO A 217 -19.32 -26.85 -17.50
C PRO A 217 -18.00 -26.07 -17.47
N LYS A 218 -16.94 -26.66 -18.02
CA LYS A 218 -15.68 -25.94 -18.27
C LYS A 218 -16.01 -24.66 -19.05
N SER A 219 -16.08 -23.54 -18.34
CA SER A 219 -15.98 -22.23 -18.96
C SER A 219 -14.56 -22.15 -19.49
N ASP A 220 -14.39 -22.16 -20.81
CA ASP A 220 -13.15 -21.78 -21.47
C ASP A 220 -12.79 -20.35 -21.05
N CYS A 221 -12.06 -20.19 -19.96
CA CYS A 221 -11.42 -18.94 -19.60
C CYS A 221 -10.11 -19.24 -18.85
N ASN A 222 -9.23 -19.95 -19.56
CA ASN A 222 -7.80 -20.00 -19.27
C ASN A 222 -7.22 -18.62 -19.60
N ASP A 223 -6.62 -17.96 -18.61
CA ASP A 223 -5.58 -16.93 -18.77
C ASP A 223 -5.87 -15.77 -19.76
N GLN A 224 -7.15 -15.48 -20.03
CA GLN A 224 -7.52 -14.44 -20.98
C GLN A 224 -7.70 -13.10 -20.26
N TRP A 225 -6.99 -12.08 -20.74
CA TRP A 225 -7.19 -10.71 -20.31
C TRP A 225 -8.64 -10.27 -20.55
N GLN A 226 -9.27 -9.75 -19.51
CA GLN A 226 -10.56 -9.07 -19.57
C GLN A 226 -10.33 -7.57 -19.70
N MET A 227 -11.24 -6.88 -20.39
CA MET A 227 -11.17 -5.42 -20.57
C MET A 227 -12.50 -4.77 -20.23
N ILE A 228 -12.43 -3.70 -19.45
CA ILE A 228 -13.55 -2.86 -19.07
C ILE A 228 -13.20 -1.42 -19.42
N GLN A 229 -14.06 -0.77 -20.18
CA GLN A 229 -13.92 0.66 -20.50
C GLN A 229 -15.06 1.47 -19.87
N GLY A 230 -14.76 2.71 -19.50
CA GLY A 230 -15.78 3.71 -19.15
C GLY A 230 -15.29 4.77 -18.18
N GLN A 231 -16.26 5.33 -17.45
CA GLN A 231 -16.04 6.40 -16.48
C GLN A 231 -16.01 5.86 -15.05
N PHE A 232 -14.91 6.11 -14.35
CA PHE A 232 -14.68 5.59 -13.01
C PHE A 232 -14.36 6.71 -12.03
N LEU A 233 -15.04 6.70 -10.89
CA LEU A 233 -14.72 7.61 -9.79
C LEU A 233 -13.46 7.18 -9.07
N ASN A 234 -13.24 5.88 -8.92
CA ASN A 234 -12.08 5.34 -8.22
C ASN A 234 -11.75 3.92 -8.72
N VAL A 235 -10.48 3.62 -8.89
CA VAL A 235 -9.95 2.27 -9.15
C VAL A 235 -8.94 1.98 -8.05
N SER A 236 -9.14 0.90 -7.32
CA SER A 236 -8.26 0.47 -6.23
C SER A 236 -7.66 -0.88 -6.55
N ILE A 237 -6.34 -1.00 -6.39
CA ILE A 237 -5.56 -2.22 -6.62
C ILE A 237 -4.82 -2.52 -5.32
N MET A 238 -5.10 -3.67 -4.69
CA MET A 238 -4.68 -3.94 -3.31
C MET A 238 -4.14 -5.37 -3.19
N ALA A 239 -2.83 -5.53 -3.00
CA ALA A 239 -2.16 -6.81 -2.71
C ALA A 239 -2.22 -7.18 -1.21
N ILE A 240 -2.67 -6.26 -0.36
CA ILE A 240 -2.92 -6.52 1.06
C ILE A 240 -4.31 -6.00 1.46
N PRO A 241 -4.88 -6.47 2.59
CA PRO A 241 -6.19 -6.02 3.07
C PRO A 241 -6.37 -4.52 3.27
N CYS A 242 -5.26 -3.82 3.52
CA CYS A 242 -5.19 -2.38 3.72
C CYS A 242 -5.99 -1.85 4.93
N LEU A 243 -5.82 -2.46 6.11
CA LEU A 243 -6.49 -2.02 7.34
C LEU A 243 -5.97 -0.65 7.81
N CYS A 244 -6.88 0.27 8.14
CA CYS A 244 -6.52 1.59 8.66
C CYS A 244 -7.60 2.14 9.60
N SER A 245 -7.35 3.29 10.23
CA SER A 245 -8.29 3.89 11.18
C SER A 245 -9.65 4.24 10.58
N VAL A 246 -9.70 4.52 9.27
CA VAL A 246 -10.94 4.85 8.54
C VAL A 246 -11.60 3.63 7.89
N ALA A 247 -10.88 2.51 7.79
CA ALA A 247 -11.36 1.24 7.26
C ALA A 247 -10.85 0.10 8.17
N PRO A 248 -11.47 -0.13 9.34
CA PRO A 248 -10.99 -1.10 10.32
C PRO A 248 -11.04 -2.55 9.82
N ARG A 249 -11.89 -2.84 8.81
CA ARG A 249 -11.91 -4.13 8.11
C ARG A 249 -10.99 -4.18 6.90
N GLY A 250 -10.32 -3.08 6.57
CA GLY A 250 -9.52 -2.94 5.35
C GLY A 250 -10.30 -2.40 4.16
N LEU A 251 -9.57 -1.83 3.21
CA LEU A 251 -10.13 -1.43 1.91
C LEU A 251 -10.43 -2.66 1.04
N ALA A 252 -9.66 -3.74 1.21
CA ALA A 252 -9.79 -5.01 0.50
C ALA A 252 -9.76 -6.21 1.47
N PRO A 253 -10.74 -6.36 2.39
CA PRO A 253 -10.74 -7.35 3.48
C PRO A 253 -10.48 -8.81 3.06
N ASN A 254 -10.76 -9.15 1.80
CA ASN A 254 -10.70 -10.53 1.31
C ASN A 254 -9.38 -10.85 0.59
N THR A 255 -8.46 -9.89 0.50
CA THR A 255 -7.14 -10.11 -0.11
C THR A 255 -6.29 -11.03 0.76
N ARG A 256 -5.70 -12.05 0.15
CA ARG A 256 -4.72 -12.93 0.81
C ARG A 256 -3.33 -12.30 0.71
N LEU A 257 -2.48 -12.58 1.69
CA LEU A 257 -1.19 -11.89 1.79
C LEU A 257 -0.12 -12.45 0.86
N ASN A 258 -0.19 -13.72 0.43
CA ASN A 258 0.97 -14.41 -0.16
C ASN A 258 0.61 -15.46 -1.24
N ASN A 259 -0.42 -15.19 -2.04
CA ASN A 259 -0.90 -16.13 -3.06
C ASN A 259 -0.69 -15.63 -4.50
N GLY A 260 0.05 -14.54 -4.69
CA GLY A 260 0.28 -13.91 -5.98
C GLY A 260 -0.95 -13.20 -6.56
N SER A 261 -1.95 -12.89 -5.73
CA SER A 261 -3.18 -12.24 -6.18
C SER A 261 -3.36 -10.86 -5.54
N MET A 262 -4.10 -9.99 -6.22
CA MET A 262 -4.50 -8.68 -5.72
C MET A 262 -6.00 -8.45 -5.94
N ALA A 263 -6.59 -7.58 -5.14
CA ALA A 263 -7.97 -7.15 -5.33
C ALA A 263 -8.02 -5.92 -6.24
N LEU A 264 -8.79 -6.00 -7.32
CA LEU A 264 -9.19 -4.88 -8.17
C LEU A 264 -10.63 -4.46 -7.79
N ILE A 265 -10.77 -3.28 -7.21
CA ILE A 265 -12.06 -2.70 -6.80
C ILE A 265 -12.32 -1.46 -7.64
N ILE A 266 -13.40 -1.50 -8.41
CA ILE A 266 -13.77 -0.45 -9.36
C ILE A 266 -15.05 0.22 -8.87
N ALA A 267 -15.02 1.55 -8.72
CA ALA A 267 -16.20 2.37 -8.49
C ALA A 267 -16.52 3.16 -9.76
N ARG A 268 -17.57 2.77 -10.47
CA ARG A 268 -18.07 3.47 -11.67
C ARG A 268 -18.67 4.84 -11.34
N ASN A 269 -18.87 5.63 -12.37
CA ASN A 269 -19.56 6.91 -12.28
C ASN A 269 -20.93 6.78 -11.59
N THR A 270 -21.19 7.62 -10.60
CA THR A 270 -22.44 7.67 -9.83
C THR A 270 -22.61 9.06 -9.21
N SER A 271 -23.78 9.29 -8.59
CA SER A 271 -24.07 10.55 -7.91
C SER A 271 -23.17 10.75 -6.67
N ARG A 272 -22.85 12.01 -6.35
CA ARG A 272 -22.07 12.37 -5.15
C ARG A 272 -22.65 11.80 -3.85
N PRO A 273 -23.97 11.86 -3.58
CA PRO A 273 -24.54 11.26 -2.37
C PRO A 273 -24.33 9.74 -2.27
N GLU A 274 -24.50 9.00 -3.37
CA GLU A 274 -24.27 7.55 -3.39
C GLU A 274 -22.79 7.22 -3.21
N PHE A 275 -21.88 8.00 -3.81
CA PHE A 275 -20.44 7.83 -3.58
C PHE A 275 -20.03 8.12 -2.13
N ILE A 276 -20.58 9.17 -1.49
CA ILE A 276 -20.34 9.45 -0.06
C ILE A 276 -20.85 8.30 0.81
N LYS A 277 -22.01 7.73 0.49
CA LYS A 277 -22.58 6.58 1.19
C LYS A 277 -21.70 5.33 1.05
N HIS A 278 -21.08 5.14 -0.12
CA HIS A 278 -20.05 4.13 -0.34
C HIS A 278 -18.81 4.38 0.54
N LEU A 279 -18.23 5.60 0.54
CA LEU A 279 -17.07 5.91 1.37
C LEU A 279 -17.32 5.70 2.87
N LYS A 280 -18.49 6.13 3.37
CA LYS A 280 -18.89 5.92 4.78
C LYS A 280 -19.05 4.44 5.13
N ARG A 281 -19.23 3.56 4.15
CA ARG A 281 -19.42 2.12 4.38
C ARG A 281 -18.16 1.45 4.90
N TYR A 282 -16.97 1.93 4.52
CA TYR A 282 -15.67 1.42 5.00
C TYR A 282 -15.50 1.54 6.53
N ALA A 283 -16.11 2.57 7.15
CA ALA A 283 -16.09 2.76 8.60
C ALA A 283 -17.11 1.89 9.35
N SER A 284 -17.89 1.05 8.65
CA SER A 284 -18.96 0.23 9.21
C SER A 284 -18.68 -1.27 9.11
N VAL A 285 -19.49 -2.09 9.78
CA VAL A 285 -19.43 -3.55 9.66
C VAL A 285 -20.08 -4.10 8.38
N LYS A 286 -20.85 -3.27 7.66
CA LYS A 286 -21.61 -3.69 6.48
C LYS A 286 -20.69 -3.82 5.27
N ASN A 287 -21.01 -4.74 4.35
CA ASN A 287 -20.26 -4.94 3.10
C ASN A 287 -20.17 -3.62 2.30
N GLN A 288 -18.93 -3.16 2.04
CA GLN A 288 -18.59 -1.99 1.24
C GLN A 288 -18.80 -2.17 -0.26
N PHE A 289 -18.82 -3.41 -0.74
CA PHE A 289 -18.95 -3.74 -2.16
C PHE A 289 -20.41 -3.89 -2.60
N ASN A 290 -21.37 -3.85 -1.67
CA ASN A 290 -22.80 -4.01 -1.98
C ASN A 290 -23.42 -2.70 -2.48
N PHE A 291 -22.94 -2.22 -3.63
CA PHE A 291 -23.47 -1.09 -4.39
C PHE A 291 -23.47 -1.44 -5.89
N PRO A 292 -24.49 -1.03 -6.66
CA PRO A 292 -24.62 -1.43 -8.08
C PRO A 292 -23.55 -0.83 -9.00
N PHE A 293 -22.82 0.19 -8.51
CA PHE A 293 -21.73 0.84 -9.24
C PHE A 293 -20.34 0.38 -8.77
N VAL A 294 -20.26 -0.60 -7.87
CA VAL A 294 -19.01 -1.15 -7.36
C VAL A 294 -18.82 -2.57 -7.87
N GLU A 295 -17.68 -2.83 -8.49
CA GLU A 295 -17.27 -4.15 -8.98
C GLU A 295 -15.96 -4.56 -8.30
N THR A 296 -15.82 -5.85 -8.02
CA THR A 296 -14.62 -6.41 -7.37
C THR A 296 -14.15 -7.66 -8.09
N TYR A 297 -12.86 -7.72 -8.39
CA TYR A 297 -12.19 -8.83 -9.04
C TYR A 297 -10.96 -9.24 -8.23
N THR A 298 -10.67 -10.53 -8.17
CA THR A 298 -9.37 -11.05 -7.75
C THR A 298 -8.55 -11.26 -9.01
N VAL A 299 -7.37 -10.66 -9.08
CA VAL A 299 -6.57 -10.55 -10.31
C VAL A 299 -5.10 -10.79 -10.04
N GLU A 300 -4.37 -11.21 -11.08
CA GLU A 300 -2.90 -11.36 -11.08
C GLU A 300 -2.21 -10.13 -11.65
N GLU A 301 -2.83 -9.48 -12.63
CA GLU A 301 -2.28 -8.32 -13.29
C GLU A 301 -3.38 -7.32 -13.65
N VAL A 302 -3.05 -6.03 -13.63
CA VAL A 302 -3.95 -4.94 -14.01
C VAL A 302 -3.20 -3.92 -14.84
N LYS A 303 -3.78 -3.50 -15.96
CA LYS A 303 -3.36 -2.37 -16.78
C LYS A 303 -4.44 -1.31 -16.73
N VAL A 304 -4.07 -0.10 -16.33
CA VAL A 304 -4.97 1.05 -16.33
C VAL A 304 -4.44 2.06 -17.34
N HIS A 305 -5.24 2.32 -18.37
CA HIS A 305 -4.94 3.26 -19.43
C HIS A 305 -5.90 4.47 -19.34
N PRO A 306 -5.47 5.59 -18.75
CA PRO A 306 -6.26 6.82 -18.74
C PRO A 306 -6.43 7.36 -20.16
N ARG A 307 -7.65 7.75 -20.53
CA ARG A 307 -7.91 8.46 -21.79
C ARG A 307 -7.86 9.96 -21.55
N SER A 308 -6.91 10.65 -22.17
CA SER A 308 -6.89 12.11 -22.15
C SER A 308 -7.99 12.65 -23.06
N ASN A 309 -9.05 13.21 -22.48
CA ASN A 309 -10.06 13.94 -23.24
C ASN A 309 -9.46 15.30 -23.64
N SER A 310 -9.12 15.45 -24.91
CA SER A 310 -8.76 16.74 -25.53
C SER A 310 -9.95 17.71 -25.69
N SER A 311 -11.13 17.38 -25.14
CA SER A 311 -12.34 18.18 -25.23
C SER A 311 -12.94 18.48 -23.85
N GLY A 312 -12.69 19.68 -23.34
CA GLY A 312 -13.33 20.20 -22.13
C GLY A 312 -12.44 21.04 -21.21
N HIS A 313 -11.54 21.87 -21.77
CA HIS A 313 -10.84 22.88 -20.99
C HIS A 313 -11.82 24.05 -20.72
N ASN A 314 -12.42 24.10 -19.53
CA ASN A 314 -13.07 25.32 -19.03
C ASN A 314 -12.00 26.16 -18.33
N PRO A 315 -11.65 27.37 -18.83
CA PRO A 315 -10.55 28.17 -18.28
C PRO A 315 -10.82 28.86 -16.94
N GLU A 316 -11.93 28.60 -16.23
CA GLU A 316 -12.39 29.49 -15.17
C GLU A 316 -11.91 29.18 -13.73
N GLU A 317 -10.99 28.22 -13.49
CA GLU A 317 -10.50 27.99 -12.12
C GLU A 317 -9.00 27.65 -12.04
N GLU A 318 -8.15 28.52 -12.57
CA GLU A 318 -6.75 28.66 -12.11
C GLU A 318 -6.64 29.86 -11.18
N ASP A 319 -6.65 29.62 -9.87
CA ASP A 319 -6.20 30.61 -8.90
C ASP A 319 -4.78 30.22 -8.47
N GLY A 320 -3.79 30.64 -9.28
CA GLY A 320 -2.36 30.39 -9.13
C GLY A 320 -1.58 30.73 -10.41
N PRO A 321 -0.36 31.28 -10.33
CA PRO A 321 0.31 31.86 -11.49
C PRO A 321 0.77 30.77 -12.48
N HIS A 322 0.22 30.82 -13.69
CA HIS A 322 0.69 30.24 -14.95
C HIS A 322 1.79 29.17 -14.86
N GLU A 323 1.39 27.91 -14.94
CA GLU A 323 2.26 26.84 -15.46
C GLU A 323 1.73 26.37 -16.81
N THR A 324 2.57 26.55 -17.82
CA THR A 324 2.41 26.08 -19.19
C THR A 324 1.94 24.62 -19.27
N ALA A 325 0.96 24.38 -20.15
CA ALA A 325 0.40 23.07 -20.50
C ALA A 325 1.47 21.97 -20.66
N THR A 326 1.72 21.23 -19.58
CA THR A 326 2.42 19.95 -19.59
C THR A 326 1.36 18.85 -19.74
N GLY A 327 1.64 17.85 -20.59
CA GLY A 327 0.68 16.78 -20.90
C GLY A 327 0.04 16.21 -19.64
N SER A 328 -1.28 16.01 -19.65
CA SER A 328 -2.07 15.71 -18.45
C SER A 328 -1.54 14.46 -17.72
N SER A 329 -0.74 14.66 -16.67
CA SER A 329 -0.35 13.59 -15.77
C SER A 329 -1.53 13.25 -14.85
N PHE A 330 -1.70 11.98 -14.55
CA PHE A 330 -2.75 11.53 -13.65
C PHE A 330 -2.15 11.16 -12.29
N PRO A 331 -2.75 11.65 -11.19
CA PRO A 331 -2.27 11.33 -9.86
C PRO A 331 -2.72 9.93 -9.43
N TRP A 332 -1.76 9.16 -8.95
CA TRP A 332 -1.92 7.88 -8.29
C TRP A 332 -1.51 8.01 -6.84
N ASN A 333 -2.30 7.39 -5.96
CA ASN A 333 -1.91 7.18 -4.57
C ASN A 333 -1.37 5.75 -4.46
N VAL A 334 -0.05 5.60 -4.35
CA VAL A 334 0.61 4.30 -4.16
C VAL A 334 1.13 4.25 -2.72
N ASP A 335 0.52 3.44 -1.87
CA ASP A 335 0.85 3.30 -0.44
C ASP A 335 0.89 4.62 0.35
N GLY A 336 0.09 5.60 -0.05
CA GLY A 336 0.08 6.94 0.55
C GLY A 336 1.09 7.92 -0.05
N ASP A 337 1.88 7.50 -1.04
CA ASP A 337 2.77 8.36 -1.81
C ASP A 337 2.14 8.76 -3.14
N LEU A 338 2.30 10.04 -3.49
CA LEU A 338 1.84 10.56 -4.77
C LEU A 338 2.79 10.12 -5.89
N MET A 339 2.23 9.49 -6.92
CA MET A 339 2.90 9.18 -8.18
C MET A 339 2.10 9.82 -9.32
N GLU A 340 2.76 10.50 -10.25
CA GLU A 340 2.07 11.12 -11.40
C GLU A 340 2.53 10.46 -12.70
N VAL A 341 1.58 9.91 -13.46
CA VAL A 341 1.85 9.17 -14.70
C VAL A 341 0.85 9.60 -15.76
N ALA A 342 1.33 9.94 -16.96
CA ALA A 342 0.48 10.35 -18.08
C ALA A 342 0.06 9.18 -18.99
N SER A 343 0.73 8.04 -18.87
CA SER A 343 0.58 6.84 -19.70
C SER A 343 -0.06 5.68 -18.94
N GLU A 344 -0.23 4.54 -19.64
CA GLU A 344 -0.67 3.29 -19.04
C GLU A 344 0.21 2.89 -17.84
N VAL A 345 -0.43 2.49 -16.76
CA VAL A 345 0.23 1.85 -15.61
C VAL A 345 -0.12 0.38 -15.60
N HIS A 346 0.90 -0.48 -15.68
CA HIS A 346 0.80 -1.92 -15.51
C HIS A 346 1.25 -2.29 -14.09
N VAL A 347 0.35 -2.98 -13.38
CA VAL A 347 0.52 -3.51 -12.03
C VAL A 347 0.54 -5.03 -12.10
N ARG A 348 1.61 -5.65 -11.59
CA ARG A 348 1.79 -7.10 -11.47
C ARG A 348 2.29 -7.41 -10.08
#